data_AF-A0A562C5D2-F1
#
_entry.id   AF-A0A562C5D2-F1
#
_cell.length_a   1.000
_cell.length_b   1.000
_cell.length_c   1.000
_cell.angle_alpha   90.00
_cell.angle_beta   90.00
_cell.angle_gamma   90.00
#
_symmetry.space_group_name_H-M   'P 1'
#
loop_
_entity.id
_entity.type
_entity.pdbx_description
1 polymer ?
#
loop_
_entity_poly.entity_id
_entity_poly.type
_entity_poly.pdbx_seq_one_letter_code
_entity_poly.pdbx_strand_id
1 'polypeptide(L)' 'MVFVLDGVLIGAGDGRYLAVAGLVVLGGYAPLVLLTSALGAGLTVVWVVFGLAFMGGRLATLLRRSRGEEWLVTGAAA' A
#
# COMPACT_ATOMS: atom_id res chain seq x y z
N MET A 1 -9.48 -3.24 -5.48
CA MET A 1 -9.65 -2.34 -4.30
C MET A 1 -8.42 -1.47 -4.07
N VAL A 2 -7.22 -2.02 -3.91
CA VAL A 2 -5.97 -1.24 -3.75
C VAL A 2 -5.84 -0.13 -4.82
N PHE A 3 -5.85 -0.50 -6.11
CA PHE A 3 -5.72 0.46 -7.20
C PHE A 3 -6.82 1.53 -7.25
N VAL A 4 -8.04 1.19 -6.82
CA VAL A 4 -9.16 2.13 -6.78
C VAL A 4 -8.93 3.16 -5.68
N LEU A 5 -8.54 2.72 -4.47
CA LEU A 5 -8.26 3.61 -3.36
C LEU A 5 -7.02 4.48 -3.61
N ASP A 6 -5.99 3.94 -4.26
CA ASP A 6 -4.86 4.73 -4.74
C ASP A 6 -5.34 5.86 -5.66
N GLY A 7 -6.17 5.57 -6.66
CA GLY A 7 -6.72 6.58 -7.57
C GLY A 7 -7.54 7.65 -6.84
N VAL A 8 -8.40 7.25 -5.91
CA VAL A 8 -9.22 8.19 -5.12
C VAL A 8 -8.36 9.09 -4.25
N LEU A 9 -7.38 8.54 -3.53
CA LEU A 9 -6.51 9.32 -2.63
C LEU A 9 -5.56 10.24 -3.41
N ILE A 10 -5.06 9.82 -4.57
CA ILE A 10 -4.30 10.69 -5.48
C ILE A 10 -5.19 11.84 -5.95
N GLY A 11 -6.43 11.54 -6.37
CA GLY A 11 -7.40 12.55 -6.79
C GLY A 11 -7.79 13.54 -5.68
N ALA A 12 -7.80 13.09 -4.43
CA ALA A 12 -8.03 13.92 -3.25
C ALA A 12 -6.79 14.75 -2.82
N GLY A 13 -5.64 14.60 -3.51
CA GLY A 13 -4.41 15.33 -3.20
C GLY A 13 -3.57 14.74 -2.07
N ASP A 14 -3.86 13.52 -1.62
CA ASP A 14 -3.21 12.89 -0.45
C ASP A 14 -1.87 12.21 -0.77
N GLY A 15 -1.05 12.85 -1.61
CA GLY A 15 0.21 12.29 -2.12
C GLY A 15 1.26 12.06 -1.04
N ARG A 16 1.31 12.92 0.00
CA ARG A 16 2.27 12.77 1.10
C ARG A 16 1.99 11.51 1.94
N TYR A 17 0.72 11.22 2.20
CA TYR A 17 0.34 9.99 2.87
C TYR A 17 0.74 8.77 2.04
N LEU A 18 0.44 8.78 0.73
CA LEU A 18 0.76 7.67 -0.17
C LEU A 18 2.27 7.42 -0.27
N ALA A 19 3.09 8.47 -0.28
CA ALA A 19 4.54 8.34 -0.28
C ALA A 19 5.04 7.63 0.99
N VAL A 20 4.59 8.08 2.17
CA VAL A 20 4.98 7.47 3.46
C VAL A 20 4.45 6.04 3.57
N ALA A 21 3.19 5.80 3.20
CA ALA A 21 2.59 4.47 3.18
C ALA A 21 3.36 3.52 2.25
N GLY A 22 3.78 4.00 1.08
CA GLY A 22 4.63 3.26 0.16
C GLY A 22 5.97 2.86 0.78
N LEU A 23 6.63 3.79 1.48
CA LEU A 23 7.89 3.51 2.18
C LEU A 23 7.71 2.48 3.31
N VAL A 24 6.61 2.55 4.07
CA VAL A 24 6.31 1.57 5.12
C VAL A 24 6.10 0.17 4.53
N VAL A 25 5.31 0.07 3.46
CA VAL A 25 5.09 -1.21 2.77
C VAL A 25 6.39 -1.75 2.19
N LEU A 26 7.19 -0.89 1.57
CA LEU A 26 8.49 -1.27 1.04
C LEU A 26 9.43 -1.76 2.14
N GLY A 27 9.50 -1.05 3.26
CA GLY A 27 10.32 -1.43 4.41
C GLY A 27 9.95 -2.79 5.00
N GLY A 28 8.67 -3.17 4.96
CA GLY A 28 8.22 -4.51 5.36
C GLY A 28 8.46 -5.58 4.30
N TYR A 29 8.23 -5.27 3.02
CA TYR A 29 8.35 -6.22 1.92
C TYR A 29 9.80 -6.54 1.54
N ALA A 30 10.68 -5.52 1.51
CA ALA A 30 12.08 -5.65 1.10
C ALA A 30 12.85 -6.75 1.85
N PRO A 31 12.85 -6.82 3.20
CA PRO A 31 13.57 -7.89 3.90
C PRO A 31 12.98 -9.27 3.60
N LEU A 32 11.66 -9.38 3.43
CA LEU A 32 11.00 -10.66 3.16
C LEU A 32 11.36 -11.19 1.77
N VAL A 33 11.32 -10.35 0.74
CA VAL A 33 11.69 -10.79 -0.61
C VAL A 33 13.19 -11.10 -0.72
N LEU A 34 14.06 -10.33 -0.06
CA LEU A 34 15.48 -10.65 -0.01
C LEU A 34 15.74 -11.99 0.68
N LEU A 35 15.00 -12.30 1.75
CA LEU A 35 15.07 -13.59 2.41
C LEU A 35 14.65 -14.74 1.48
N THR A 36 13.62 -14.54 0.64
CA THR A 36 13.25 -15.57 -0.35
C THR A 36 14.39 -15.88 -1.32
N SER A 37 15.13 -14.86 -1.77
CA SER A 37 16.31 -15.04 -2.62
C SER A 37 17.45 -15.75 -1.89
N ALA A 38 17.72 -15.37 -0.64
CA ALA A 38 18.79 -15.96 0.16
C ALA A 38 18.56 -17.45 0.46
N LEU A 39 17.29 -17.87 0.57
CA LEU A 39 16.89 -19.25 0.80
C LEU A 39 16.73 -20.06 -0.50
N GLY A 40 16.98 -19.46 -1.67
CA GLY A 40 16.76 -20.12 -2.96
C GLY A 40 15.30 -20.52 -3.19
N ALA A 41 14.35 -19.77 -2.62
CA ALA A 41 12.94 -20.10 -2.69
C ALA A 41 12.40 -19.91 -4.12
N GLY A 42 11.56 -20.85 -4.57
CA GLY A 42 10.97 -20.81 -5.91
C GLY A 42 9.92 -19.71 -6.10
N LEU A 43 9.49 -19.52 -7.35
CA LEU A 43 8.53 -18.49 -7.78
C LEU A 43 7.28 -18.43 -6.90
N THR A 44 6.73 -19.58 -6.50
CA THR A 44 5.53 -19.67 -5.64
C THR A 44 5.72 -18.91 -4.34
N VAL A 45 6.87 -19.04 -3.69
CA VAL A 45 7.15 -18.38 -2.41
C VAL A 45 7.28 -16.87 -2.61
N VAL A 46 8.01 -16.44 -3.64
CA VAL A 46 8.13 -15.02 -4.01
C VAL A 46 6.76 -14.41 -4.29
N TRP A 47 5.91 -15.14 -5.03
CA TRP A 47 4.56 -14.69 -5.38
C TRP A 47 3.66 -14.55 -4.16
N VAL A 48 3.72 -15.52 -3.22
CA VAL A 48 3.00 -15.45 -1.94
C VAL A 48 3.49 -14.26 -1.10
N VAL A 49 4.80 -14.05 -0.99
CA VAL A 49 5.37 -12.91 -0.26
C VAL A 49 4.91 -11.58 -0.88
N PHE A 50 4.90 -11.48 -2.21
CA PHE A 50 4.37 -10.31 -2.92
C PHE A 50 2.87 -10.09 -2.64
N GLY A 51 2.05 -11.13 -2.79
CA GLY A 51 0.60 -11.03 -2.58
C GLY A 51 0.22 -10.66 -1.14
N LEU A 52 0.88 -11.27 -0.15
CA LEU A 52 0.55 -11.06 1.26
C LEU A 52 1.21 -9.81 1.83
N ALA A 53 2.53 -9.66 1.68
CA ALA A 53 3.26 -8.58 2.33
C ALA A 53 3.14 -7.26 1.55
N PHE A 54 3.36 -7.28 0.24
CA PHE A 54 3.28 -6.06 -0.57
C PHE A 54 1.84 -5.65 -0.84
N MET A 55 1.06 -6.51 -1.52
CA MET A 55 -0.32 -6.16 -1.88
C MET A 55 -1.24 -6.09 -0.66
N GLY A 56 -1.09 -7.00 0.31
CA GLY A 56 -1.80 -6.94 1.58
C GLY A 56 -1.41 -5.71 2.42
N GLY A 57 -0.12 -5.35 2.47
CA GLY A 57 0.36 -4.14 3.12
C GLY A 57 -0.26 -2.86 2.53
N ARG A 58 -0.28 -2.75 1.20
CA ARG A 58 -0.96 -1.64 0.50
C ARG A 58 -2.44 -1.58 0.81
N LEU A 59 -3.12 -2.72 0.79
CA LEU A 59 -4.54 -2.76 1.12
C LEU A 59 -4.80 -2.28 2.54
N ALA A 60 -3.99 -2.72 3.51
CA ALA A 60 -4.13 -2.34 4.91
C ALA A 60 -3.91 -0.84 5.13
N THR A 61 -2.87 -0.25 4.52
CA THR A 61 -2.61 1.20 4.65
C THR A 61 -3.76 2.01 4.04
N LEU A 62 -4.17 1.68 2.82
CA LEU A 62 -5.24 2.40 2.12
C LEU A 62 -6.59 2.27 2.82
N LEU A 63 -6.96 1.07 3.30
CA LEU A 63 -8.19 0.87 4.07
C LEU A 63 -8.17 1.61 5.41
N ARG A 64 -7.00 1.70 6.05
CA ARG A 64 -6.85 2.51 7.26
C ARG A 64 -7.08 3.99 6.95
N ARG A 65 -6.56 4.47 5.82
CA ARG A 65 -6.70 5.88 5.41
C ARG A 65 -8.12 6.24 4.99
N SER A 66 -8.77 5.36 4.24
CA SER A 66 -10.14 5.57 3.74
C SER A 66 -11.17 5.62 4.86
N ARG A 67 -10.87 5.06 6.04
CA ARG A 67 -11.71 5.15 7.25
C ARG A 67 -11.63 6.51 7.97
N GLY A 68 -10.59 7.30 7.71
CA GLY A 68 -10.48 8.66 8.27
C GLY A 68 -11.18 9.69 7.39
N GLU A 69 -11.49 10.85 7.96
CA GLU A 69 -12.17 11.94 7.23
C GLU A 69 -11.19 12.92 6.56
N GLU A 70 -9.90 12.88 6.90
CA GLU A 70 -8.88 13.81 6.36
C GLU A 70 -8.69 13.72 4.83
N TRP A 71 -9.26 12.74 4.12
CA TRP A 71 -9.18 12.66 2.66
C TRP A 71 -10.42 13.26 1.99
N LEU A 72 -11.47 13.56 2.76
CA LEU A 72 -12.71 14.10 2.27
C LEU A 72 -12.54 15.59 2.00
N VAL A 73 -12.30 15.92 0.74
CA VAL A 73 -12.48 17.29 0.25
C VAL A 73 -13.96 17.44 -0.08
N THR A 74 -14.73 18.10 0.80
CA THR A 74 -16.19 18.21 0.68
C THR A 74 -16.67 19.06 -0.51
N GLY A 75 -15.78 19.79 -1.19
CA GLY A 75 -16.18 20.75 -2.22
C GLY A 75 -16.93 21.95 -1.60
N ALA A 76 -16.87 23.11 -2.26
CA ALA A 76 -17.29 24.41 -1.73
C ALA A 76 -18.59 24.42 -0.90
N ALA A 77 -18.56 25.10 0.25
CA ALA A 77 -19.77 25.63 0.86
C ALA A 77 -20.43 26.56 -0.16
N ALA A 78 -21.71 26.31 -0.44
CA ALA A 78 -22.54 27.13 -1.32
C ALA A 78 -22.67 28.57 -0.80
#